data_AF-A0A0P1E5Z0-F1
#
_entry.id   AF-A0A0P1E5Z0-F1
#
_cell.length_a   1.000
_cell.length_b   1.000
_cell.length_c   1.000
_cell.angle_alpha   90.00
_cell.angle_beta   90.00
_cell.angle_gamma   90.00
#
_symmetry.space_group_name_H-M   'P 1'
#
loop_
_entity.id
_entity.type
_entity.pdbx_description
1 polymer ?
#
loop_
_entity_poly.entity_id
_entity_poly.type
_entity_poly.pdbx_seq_one_letter_code
_entity_poly.pdbx_strand_id
1 'polypeptide(L)'
;MVAERRLADPSAETVSFVGAGVQARSHLAAFSKLFPLKRIRVFGRSKANTDKLCGHARDMGLEAEAAANARDTLRDTDLVLTSITLDYSIEPFLDARWLKQSAFAAITDACIPWSQDGVSAFKTVIVDDRTQEFESDKPMLPYQQVTCDLT
;
A
#
# COMPACT_ATOMS: atom_id res chain seq x y z
N MET A 1 5.47 8.53 -6.40
CA MET A 1 4.77 9.83 -6.52
C MET A 1 4.11 10.10 -7.88
N VAL A 2 4.71 9.72 -9.01
CA VAL A 2 4.13 9.99 -10.35
C VAL A 2 2.93 9.09 -10.65
N ALA A 3 3.01 7.80 -10.29
CA ALA A 3 1.96 6.82 -10.53
C ALA A 3 0.70 7.15 -9.72
N GLU A 4 0.88 7.46 -8.44
CA GLU A 4 -0.20 7.74 -7.49
C GLU A 4 -1.00 8.96 -7.92
N ARG A 5 -0.32 10.02 -8.39
CA ARG A 5 -0.99 11.23 -8.91
C ARG A 5 -1.80 10.97 -10.20
N ARG A 6 -1.41 9.98 -11.00
CA ARG A 6 -2.05 9.68 -12.30
C ARG A 6 -3.17 8.65 -12.19
N LEU A 7 -3.07 7.74 -11.22
CA LEU A 7 -3.87 6.52 -11.15
C LEU A 7 -4.83 6.48 -9.96
N ALA A 8 -4.52 7.17 -8.87
CA ALA A 8 -5.40 7.22 -7.72
C ALA A 8 -6.50 8.27 -7.88
N ASP A 9 -7.63 8.05 -7.21
CA ASP A 9 -8.73 9.02 -7.18
C ASP A 9 -8.24 10.34 -6.54
N PRO A 10 -8.32 11.49 -7.25
CA PRO A 10 -7.88 12.78 -6.71
C PRO A 10 -8.69 13.24 -5.50
N SER A 11 -9.86 12.65 -5.25
CA SER A 11 -10.71 12.92 -4.09
C SER A 11 -10.43 12.01 -2.89
N ALA A 12 -9.40 11.15 -2.94
CA ALA A 12 -9.06 10.23 -1.86
C ALA A 12 -8.88 10.95 -0.51
N GLU A 13 -9.61 10.50 0.51
CA GLU A 13 -9.61 11.11 1.85
C GLU A 13 -8.95 10.21 2.90
N THR A 14 -8.76 8.93 2.57
CA THR A 14 -8.25 7.92 3.49
C THR A 14 -7.01 7.22 2.95
N VAL A 15 -6.02 7.00 3.83
CA VAL A 15 -4.86 6.18 3.50
C VAL A 15 -4.56 5.16 4.59
N SER A 16 -4.21 3.95 4.17
CA SER A 16 -3.74 2.90 5.07
C SER A 16 -2.30 2.51 4.79
N PHE A 17 -1.53 2.35 5.86
CA PHE A 17 -0.13 1.96 5.83
C PHE A 17 0.03 0.56 6.42
N VAL A 18 0.50 -0.39 5.62
CA VAL A 18 0.99 -1.69 6.08
C VAL A 18 2.51 -1.63 6.15
N GLY A 19 3.02 -1.53 7.37
CA GLY A 19 4.40 -1.16 7.66
C GLY A 19 4.51 0.33 8.03
N ALA A 20 5.25 0.61 9.11
CA ALA A 20 5.42 1.96 9.66
C ALA A 20 6.89 2.45 9.58
N GLY A 21 7.57 2.08 8.49
CA GLY A 21 8.98 2.36 8.25
C GLY A 21 9.27 3.76 7.68
N VAL A 22 10.46 3.92 7.11
CA VAL A 22 10.87 5.16 6.41
C VAL A 22 9.94 5.45 5.23
N GLN A 23 9.62 4.43 4.43
CA GLN A 23 8.74 4.56 3.26
C GLN A 23 7.36 5.11 3.66
N ALA A 24 6.75 4.58 4.72
CA ALA A 24 5.46 5.05 5.19
C ALA A 24 5.46 6.53 5.59
N ARG A 25 6.50 7.02 6.27
CA ARG A 25 6.63 8.44 6.62
C ARG A 25 6.77 9.33 5.39
N SER A 26 7.64 8.94 4.45
CA SER A 26 7.85 9.70 3.22
C SER A 26 6.58 9.75 2.36
N HIS A 27 5.87 8.62 2.24
CA HIS A 27 4.61 8.55 1.49
C HIS A 27 3.47 9.31 2.18
N LEU A 28 3.40 9.31 3.52
CA LEU A 28 2.43 10.13 4.24
C LEU A 28 2.58 11.62 3.90
N ALA A 29 3.80 12.14 3.96
CA ALA A 29 4.08 13.53 3.61
C ALA A 29 3.77 13.85 2.14
N ALA A 30 3.97 12.87 1.27
CA ALA A 30 3.69 12.95 -0.15
C ALA A 30 2.18 12.96 -0.45
N PHE A 31 1.44 11.97 0.05
CA PHE A 31 0.00 11.84 -0.15
C PHE A 31 -0.78 13.00 0.45
N SER A 32 -0.36 13.51 1.62
CA SER A 32 -1.00 14.68 2.24
C SER A 32 -0.87 15.96 1.41
N LYS A 33 0.06 16.01 0.45
CA LYS A 33 0.19 17.12 -0.52
C LYS A 33 -0.58 16.88 -1.81
N LEU A 34 -0.83 15.61 -2.15
CA LEU A 34 -1.45 15.22 -3.42
C LEU A 34 -2.97 15.05 -3.31
N PHE A 35 -3.47 14.68 -2.13
CA PHE A 35 -4.86 14.32 -1.90
C PHE A 35 -5.43 15.06 -0.69
N PRO A 36 -6.75 15.29 -0.63
CA PRO A 36 -7.43 15.90 0.51
C PRO A 36 -7.58 14.92 1.68
N LEU A 37 -6.46 14.33 2.12
CA LEU A 37 -6.45 13.34 3.20
C LEU A 37 -7.03 13.91 4.48
N LYS A 38 -7.87 13.10 5.14
CA LYS A 38 -8.47 13.39 6.44
C LYS A 38 -8.05 12.38 7.50
N ARG A 39 -7.87 11.12 7.11
CA ARG A 39 -7.62 10.00 8.03
C ARG A 39 -6.54 9.07 7.53
N ILE A 40 -5.75 8.57 8.47
CA ILE A 40 -4.84 7.45 8.25
C ILE A 40 -5.15 6.26 9.16
N ARG A 41 -4.87 5.05 8.66
CA ARG A 41 -4.78 3.83 9.45
C ARG A 41 -3.40 3.23 9.31
N VAL A 42 -2.86 2.68 10.40
CA VAL A 42 -1.53 2.08 10.38
C VAL A 42 -1.58 0.68 10.99
N PHE A 43 -1.03 -0.28 10.26
CA PHE A 43 -0.82 -1.64 10.75
C PHE A 43 0.64 -2.03 10.59
N GLY A 44 1.21 -2.63 11.63
CA GLY A 44 2.59 -3.07 11.60
C GLY A 44 2.98 -3.84 12.85
N ARG A 45 4.06 -4.61 12.73
CA ARG A 45 4.57 -5.47 13.83
C ARG A 45 5.04 -4.67 15.04
N SER A 46 5.66 -3.51 14.82
CA SER A 46 6.20 -2.67 15.89
C SER A 46 5.16 -1.64 16.32
N LYS A 47 4.65 -1.82 17.54
CA LYS A 47 3.78 -0.82 18.19
C LYS A 47 4.46 0.56 18.25
N ALA A 48 5.74 0.60 18.62
CA ALA A 48 6.48 1.85 18.72
C ALA A 48 6.55 2.60 17.38
N ASN A 49 6.76 1.90 16.25
CA ASN A 49 6.80 2.55 14.93
C ASN A 49 5.40 2.97 14.46
N THR A 50 4.40 2.14 14.74
CA THR A 50 2.99 2.44 14.43
C THR A 50 2.54 3.71 15.18
N ASP A 51 2.80 3.77 16.49
CA ASP A 51 2.46 4.92 17.33
C ASP A 51 3.18 6.20 16.87
N LYS A 52 4.46 6.08 16.46
CA LYS A 52 5.23 7.21 15.90
C LYS A 52 4.62 7.73 14.60
N LEU A 53 4.22 6.85 13.68
CA LEU A 53 3.60 7.27 12.42
C LEU A 53 2.23 7.92 12.67
N CYS A 54 1.42 7.34 13.55
CA CYS A 54 0.15 7.94 13.97
C CYS A 54 0.34 9.30 14.64
N GLY A 55 1.34 9.45 15.52
CA GLY A 55 1.70 10.73 16.12
C GLY A 55 2.06 11.77 15.06
N HIS A 56 2.94 11.41 14.13
CA HIS A 56 3.34 12.30 13.03
C HIS A 56 2.15 12.75 12.18
N ALA A 57 1.21 11.85 11.87
CA ALA A 57 0.02 12.20 11.12
C ALA A 57 -0.90 13.17 11.88
N ARG A 58 -1.04 13.00 13.20
CA ARG A 58 -1.80 13.94 14.03
C ARG A 58 -1.14 15.31 14.10
N ASP A 59 0.19 15.37 14.14
CA ASP A 59 0.93 16.64 14.07
C ASP A 59 0.69 17.37 12.73
N MET A 60 0.34 16.62 11.67
CA MET A 60 -0.07 17.16 10.37
C MET A 60 -1.57 17.54 10.30
N GLY A 61 -2.33 17.34 11.39
CA GLY A 61 -3.76 17.64 11.46
C GLY A 61 -4.67 16.52 10.95
N LEU A 62 -4.14 15.31 10.73
CA LEU A 62 -4.92 14.15 10.27
C LEU A 62 -5.46 13.34 11.45
N GLU A 63 -6.61 12.73 11.27
CA GLU A 63 -7.04 11.65 12.15
C GLU A 63 -6.14 10.43 11.93
N ALA A 64 -5.70 9.78 13.01
CA ALA A 64 -4.81 8.64 12.90
C ALA A 64 -5.12 7.56 13.93
N GLU A 65 -5.22 6.32 13.48
CA GLU A 65 -5.44 5.16 14.33
C GLU A 65 -4.54 3.98 13.95
N ALA A 66 -4.15 3.19 14.96
CA ALA A 66 -3.52 1.89 14.74
C ALA A 66 -4.63 0.86 14.50
N ALA A 67 -4.57 0.14 13.38
CA ALA A 67 -5.54 -0.90 13.07
C ALA A 67 -5.25 -2.18 13.87
N ALA A 68 -6.31 -2.87 14.31
CA ALA A 68 -6.19 -4.09 15.11
C ALA A 68 -5.68 -5.29 14.30
N ASN A 69 -5.95 -5.31 12.99
CA ASN A 69 -5.54 -6.38 12.09
C ASN A 69 -5.43 -5.88 10.64
N ALA A 70 -4.85 -6.72 9.80
CA ALA A 70 -4.57 -6.40 8.40
C ALA A 70 -5.84 -6.18 7.57
N ARG A 71 -6.93 -6.90 7.86
CA ARG A 71 -8.20 -6.77 7.14
C ARG A 71 -8.86 -5.42 7.39
N ASP A 72 -8.93 -4.99 8.64
CA ASP A 72 -9.50 -3.69 9.00
C ASP A 72 -8.67 -2.52 8.46
N THR A 73 -7.38 -2.75 8.21
CA THR A 73 -6.50 -1.78 7.55
C THR A 73 -6.88 -1.54 6.10
N LEU A 74 -7.31 -2.57 5.37
CA LEU A 74 -7.61 -2.45 3.93
C LEU A 74 -9.05 -1.98 3.64
N ARG A 75 -9.97 -2.19 4.58
CA ARG A 75 -11.38 -1.81 4.43
C ARG A 75 -11.57 -0.30 4.37
N ASP A 76 -12.53 0.12 3.54
CA ASP A 76 -12.99 1.52 3.40
C ASP A 76 -11.83 2.52 3.24
N THR A 77 -10.78 2.09 2.54
CA THR A 77 -9.57 2.87 2.31
C THR A 77 -9.43 3.21 0.83
N ASP A 78 -9.12 4.47 0.53
CA ASP A 78 -8.92 4.95 -0.85
C ASP A 78 -7.50 4.68 -1.33
N LEU A 79 -6.49 4.88 -0.46
CA LEU A 79 -5.07 4.66 -0.77
C LEU A 79 -4.45 3.63 0.18
N VAL A 80 -3.73 2.65 -0.34
CA VAL A 80 -2.98 1.68 0.47
C VAL A 80 -1.51 1.78 0.13
N LEU A 81 -0.65 1.85 1.14
CA LEU A 81 0.79 1.64 0.98
C LEU A 81 1.18 0.35 1.71
N THR A 82 1.81 -0.58 1.00
CA THR A 82 2.50 -1.72 1.61
C THR A 82 4.01 -1.53 1.47
N SER A 83 4.68 -1.47 2.62
CA SER A 83 6.12 -1.22 2.71
C SER A 83 6.73 -1.98 3.89
N ILE A 84 6.53 -3.30 3.94
CA ILE A 84 7.19 -4.16 4.92
C ILE A 84 8.63 -4.50 4.51
N THR A 85 9.38 -5.11 5.42
CA THR A 85 10.74 -5.61 5.12
C THR A 85 10.68 -6.68 4.04
N LEU A 86 11.62 -6.64 3.09
CA LEU A 86 11.78 -7.67 2.05
C LEU A 86 12.33 -8.97 2.66
N ASP A 87 11.44 -9.74 3.26
CA ASP A 87 11.70 -11.04 3.87
C ASP A 87 10.72 -12.06 3.29
N TYR A 88 11.22 -12.91 2.39
CA TYR A 88 10.44 -13.91 1.67
C TYR A 88 10.00 -15.10 2.55
N SER A 89 10.35 -15.13 3.83
CA SER A 89 9.82 -16.10 4.80
C SER A 89 8.49 -15.66 5.43
N ILE A 90 8.05 -14.44 5.14
CA ILE A 90 6.77 -13.92 5.64
C ILE A 90 5.61 -14.60 4.91
N GLU A 91 4.78 -15.31 5.68
CA GLU A 91 3.51 -15.83 5.18
C GLU A 91 2.57 -14.66 4.80
N PRO A 92 1.95 -14.67 3.59
CA PRO A 92 1.03 -13.63 3.17
C PRO A 92 -0.15 -13.47 4.14
N PHE A 93 -0.49 -12.22 4.45
CA PHE A 93 -1.55 -11.87 5.40
C PHE A 93 -2.52 -10.79 4.90
N LEU A 94 -2.32 -10.30 3.67
CA LEU A 94 -3.20 -9.39 2.96
C LEU A 94 -3.92 -10.11 1.83
N ASP A 95 -5.12 -9.64 1.54
CA ASP A 95 -5.94 -10.13 0.45
C ASP A 95 -6.57 -8.93 -0.28
N ALA A 96 -6.31 -8.81 -1.58
CA ALA A 96 -6.80 -7.69 -2.38
C ALA A 96 -8.34 -7.66 -2.48
N ARG A 97 -9.02 -8.78 -2.20
CA ARG A 97 -10.50 -8.83 -2.10
C ARG A 97 -11.06 -8.03 -0.93
N TRP A 98 -10.23 -7.63 0.03
CA TRP A 98 -10.64 -6.77 1.15
C TRP A 98 -10.63 -5.28 0.81
N LEU A 99 -10.00 -4.90 -0.30
CA LEU A 99 -9.93 -3.52 -0.75
C LEU A 99 -11.30 -3.02 -1.22
N LYS A 100 -11.52 -1.71 -1.05
CA LYS A 100 -12.55 -0.99 -1.81
C LYS A 100 -12.27 -1.16 -3.30
N GLN A 101 -13.31 -1.31 -4.12
CA GLN A 101 -13.13 -1.52 -5.57
C GLN A 101 -12.42 -0.36 -6.28
N SER A 102 -12.48 0.85 -5.72
CA SER A 102 -11.80 2.05 -6.24
C SER A 102 -10.48 2.33 -5.54
N ALA A 103 -10.01 1.45 -4.65
CA ALA A 103 -8.78 1.67 -3.91
C ALA A 103 -7.57 1.61 -4.85
N PHE A 104 -6.60 2.48 -4.59
CA PHE A 104 -5.28 2.42 -5.20
C PHE A 104 -4.28 1.85 -4.20
N ALA A 105 -3.48 0.86 -4.61
CA ALA A 105 -2.42 0.29 -3.78
C ALA A 105 -1.03 0.61 -4.36
N ALA A 106 -0.23 1.35 -3.61
CA ALA A 106 1.21 1.47 -3.81
C ALA A 106 1.91 0.31 -3.09
N ILE A 107 2.52 -0.60 -3.85
CA ILE A 107 3.15 -1.82 -3.33
C ILE A 107 4.66 -1.68 -3.52
N THR A 108 5.41 -1.55 -2.43
CA THR A 108 6.87 -1.37 -2.44
C THR A 108 7.64 -2.53 -1.79
N ASP A 109 6.91 -3.55 -1.36
CA ASP A 109 7.42 -4.71 -0.64
C ASP A 109 7.31 -6.01 -1.45
N ALA A 110 7.48 -5.89 -2.77
CA ALA A 110 7.52 -7.00 -3.70
C ALA A 110 6.30 -7.93 -3.64
N CYS A 111 5.12 -7.40 -3.33
CA CYS A 111 3.89 -8.15 -3.12
C CYS A 111 3.98 -9.22 -2.01
N ILE A 112 5.06 -9.27 -1.21
CA ILE A 112 5.30 -10.29 -0.18
C ILE A 112 4.11 -10.47 0.78
N PRO A 113 3.48 -9.40 1.31
CA PRO A 113 2.38 -9.59 2.24
C PRO A 113 1.06 -10.02 1.58
N TRP A 114 0.96 -10.05 0.25
CA TRP A 114 -0.27 -10.28 -0.49
C TRP A 114 -0.45 -11.75 -0.87
N SER A 115 -1.64 -12.29 -0.59
CA SER A 115 -2.01 -13.65 -0.99
C SER A 115 -2.11 -13.75 -2.51
N GLN A 116 -1.37 -14.70 -3.11
CA GLN A 116 -1.37 -14.92 -4.56
C GLN A 116 -2.76 -15.24 -5.12
N ASP A 117 -3.59 -15.98 -4.37
CA ASP A 117 -4.98 -16.25 -4.75
C ASP A 117 -5.81 -14.96 -4.83
N GLY A 118 -5.55 -14.02 -3.93
CA GLY A 118 -6.26 -12.74 -3.81
C GLY A 118 -5.78 -11.68 -4.79
N VAL A 119 -4.51 -11.72 -5.21
CA VAL A 119 -3.89 -10.74 -6.12
C VAL A 119 -4.65 -10.62 -7.45
N SER A 120 -5.27 -11.70 -7.93
CA SER A 120 -6.14 -11.68 -9.12
C SER A 120 -7.32 -10.71 -9.03
N ALA A 121 -7.66 -10.23 -7.82
CA ALA A 121 -8.69 -9.22 -7.60
C ALA A 121 -8.23 -7.80 -7.99
N PHE A 122 -6.93 -7.56 -8.16
CA PHE A 122 -6.44 -6.32 -8.77
C PHE A 122 -6.85 -6.29 -10.24
N LYS A 123 -7.73 -5.34 -10.60
CA LYS A 123 -8.19 -5.17 -11.99
C LYS A 123 -7.12 -4.58 -12.91
N THR A 124 -6.26 -3.76 -12.33
CA THR A 124 -5.16 -3.09 -13.03
C THR A 124 -3.92 -3.21 -12.18
N VAL A 125 -2.88 -3.80 -12.74
CA VAL A 125 -1.56 -3.86 -12.10
C VAL A 125 -0.54 -3.22 -13.00
N ILE A 126 0.20 -2.27 -12.43
CA ILE A 126 1.22 -1.49 -13.13
C ILE A 126 2.53 -1.70 -12.39
N VAL A 127 3.54 -2.13 -13.13
CA VAL A 127 4.91 -2.32 -12.64
C VAL A 127 5.81 -1.21 -13.20
N ASP A 128 6.92 -0.96 -12.53
CA ASP A 128 7.93 0.01 -12.97
C ASP A 128 8.69 -0.48 -14.21
N ASP A 129 9.09 -1.75 -14.24
CA ASP A 129 9.76 -2.38 -15.37
C ASP A 129 9.28 -3.83 -15.57
N ARG A 130 8.62 -4.10 -16.70
CA ARG A 130 8.11 -5.43 -17.06
C ARG A 130 9.21 -6.45 -17.35
N THR A 131 10.35 -6.01 -17.86
CA THR A 131 11.48 -6.88 -18.20
C THR A 131 12.15 -7.36 -16.93
N GLN A 132 12.39 -6.45 -15.98
CA GLN A 132 12.93 -6.80 -14.67
C GLN A 132 12.01 -7.76 -13.91
N GLU A 133 10.70 -7.52 -13.94
CA GLU A 133 9.72 -8.40 -13.29
C GLU A 133 9.67 -9.79 -13.94
N PHE A 134 9.76 -9.87 -15.27
CA PHE A 134 9.76 -11.14 -16.01
C PHE A 134 11.04 -11.97 -15.78
N GLU A 135 12.19 -11.30 -15.66
CA GLU A 135 13.49 -11.95 -15.48
C GLU A 135 13.83 -12.25 -14.01
N SER A 136 12.96 -11.87 -13.07
CA SER A 136 13.16 -12.13 -11.64
C SER A 136 13.09 -13.62 -11.32
N ASP A 137 14.04 -14.11 -10.52
CA ASP A 137 14.02 -15.46 -9.94
C ASP A 137 12.77 -15.69 -9.04
N LYS A 138 12.11 -14.60 -8.61
CA LYS A 138 10.86 -14.60 -7.83
C LYS A 138 9.96 -13.48 -8.33
N PRO A 139 9.17 -13.70 -9.39
CA PRO A 139 8.23 -12.69 -9.87
C PRO A 139 7.15 -12.45 -8.81
N MET A 140 6.82 -11.18 -8.59
CA MET A 140 5.76 -10.70 -7.72
C MET A 140 4.38 -11.13 -8.22
N LEU A 141 4.21 -11.23 -9.54
CA LEU A 141 2.94 -11.53 -10.21
C LEU A 141 3.11 -12.50 -11.38
N PRO A 142 2.12 -13.36 -11.68
CA PRO A 142 2.06 -14.02 -12.97
C PRO A 142 2.01 -12.98 -14.11
N TYR A 143 2.84 -13.13 -15.14
CA TYR A 143 2.97 -12.16 -16.24
C TYR A 143 1.64 -11.71 -16.87
N GLN A 144 0.65 -12.62 -16.93
CA GLN A 144 -0.69 -12.36 -17.49
C GLN A 144 -1.52 -11.36 -16.66
N GLN A 145 -1.12 -11.04 -15.43
CA GLN A 145 -1.81 -10.11 -14.54
C GLN A 145 -1.24 -8.68 -14.61
N VAL A 146 -0.12 -8.46 -15.33
CA VAL A 146 0.45 -7.13 -15.55
C VAL A 146 -0.30 -6.43 -16.68
N THR A 147 -1.00 -5.34 -16.36
CA THR A 147 -1.90 -4.64 -17.30
C THR A 147 -1.14 -3.67 -18.21
N CYS A 148 -0.15 -2.96 -17.67
CA CYS A 148 0.78 -2.10 -18.42
C CYS A 148 2.03 -1.76 -17.57
N ASP A 149 3.04 -1.13 -18.17
CA ASP A 149 4.17 -0.48 -17.47
C ASP A 149 3.98 1.05 -17.44
N LEU A 150 4.84 1.75 -16.69
CA LEU A 150 4.85 3.22 -16.58
C LEU A 150 5.62 3.95 -17.70
N THR A 151 6.10 3.21 -18.72
CA THR A 151 6.84 3.72 -19.89
C THR A 151 5.93 4.17 -21.03
#